data_AF-A0A6L4Z855-F1
#
_entry.id   AF-A0A6L4Z855-F1
#
_cell.length_a   1.000
_cell.length_b   1.000
_cell.length_c   1.000
_cell.angle_alpha   90.00
_cell.angle_beta   90.00
_cell.angle_gamma   90.00
#
_symmetry.space_group_name_H-M   'P 1'
#
loop_
_entity.id
_entity.type
_entity.pdbx_description
1 polymer ?
#
loop_
_entity_poly.entity_id
_entity_poly.type
_entity_poly.pdbx_seq_one_letter_code
_entity_poly.pdbx_strand_id
1 'polypeptide(L)'
;MLIRKIFLVIFLIVSLFIPTLAQFPNPKLTQEDEETIRINTELVSFDIQVLNKKTSNPLNGLTVDNFEIYENGVKQNISNFSQDKLPLSVLILLDVSGSVEGISTELREATIKALNLLKPEDEVSLMAFASDTGAINAFTRDKQAIIDNIEQVRLKTIALGRGTVFNKAASDAIKHIKQFASPNYRKVIIAITDNIVLRPSSKEKQKIITNLLEEGITMSGLLVGGISSLSPITSARLANRNSQPVLRPE
;
A
#
# COMPACT_ATOMS: atom_id res chain seq x y z
N MET A 1 -20.65 -94.71 20.57
CA MET A 1 -20.70 -93.93 21.84
C MET A 1 -19.46 -93.03 22.05
N LEU A 2 -18.63 -92.77 21.02
CA LEU A 2 -17.45 -91.90 21.11
C LEU A 2 -17.65 -90.52 20.42
N ILE A 3 -18.53 -90.46 19.41
CA ILE A 3 -18.85 -89.24 18.65
C ILE A 3 -19.71 -88.24 19.46
N ARG A 4 -20.46 -88.73 20.46
CA ARG A 4 -21.37 -87.90 21.29
C ARG A 4 -20.65 -87.21 22.47
N LYS A 5 -19.40 -87.59 22.78
CA LYS A 5 -18.56 -86.90 23.77
C LYS A 5 -17.66 -85.83 23.15
N ILE A 6 -17.25 -86.00 21.88
CA ILE A 6 -16.45 -85.00 21.14
C ILE A 6 -17.28 -83.74 20.85
N PHE A 7 -18.57 -83.88 20.55
CA PHE A 7 -19.46 -82.74 20.32
C PHE A 7 -19.69 -81.86 21.56
N LEU A 8 -19.64 -82.44 22.76
CA LEU A 8 -19.89 -81.71 24.01
C LEU A 8 -18.66 -80.92 24.49
N VAL A 9 -17.45 -81.36 24.12
CA VAL A 9 -16.20 -80.62 24.40
C VAL A 9 -15.99 -79.46 23.41
N ILE A 10 -16.37 -79.63 22.14
CA ILE A 10 -16.31 -78.54 21.16
C ILE A 10 -17.32 -77.43 21.49
N PHE A 11 -18.51 -77.78 22.00
CA PHE A 11 -19.52 -76.78 22.41
C PHE A 11 -19.09 -75.98 23.66
N LEU A 12 -18.32 -76.58 24.58
CA LEU A 12 -17.82 -75.90 25.78
C LEU A 12 -16.63 -74.95 25.50
N ILE A 13 -15.87 -75.20 24.44
CA ILE A 13 -14.75 -74.32 24.02
C ILE A 13 -15.27 -73.11 23.22
N VAL A 14 -16.39 -73.25 22.49
CA VAL A 14 -17.00 -72.16 21.72
C VAL A 14 -17.78 -71.18 22.60
N SER A 15 -18.27 -71.58 23.79
CA SER A 15 -18.89 -70.65 24.75
C SER A 15 -17.91 -69.85 25.60
N LEU A 16 -16.60 -70.17 25.56
CA LEU A 16 -15.55 -69.32 26.14
C LEU A 16 -15.02 -68.26 25.14
N PHE A 17 -15.50 -68.30 23.90
CA PHE A 17 -15.25 -67.30 22.86
C PHE A 17 -16.56 -66.61 22.45
N ILE A 18 -17.35 -66.17 23.44
CA ILE A 18 -18.30 -65.08 23.18
C ILE A 18 -17.42 -63.86 22.87
N PRO A 19 -17.54 -63.26 21.67
CA PRO A 19 -16.76 -62.08 21.36
C PRO A 19 -17.18 -61.01 22.35
N THR A 20 -16.23 -60.54 23.16
CA THR A 20 -16.28 -59.20 23.76
C THR A 20 -16.22 -58.18 22.62
N LEU A 21 -17.27 -58.14 21.80
CA LEU A 21 -17.60 -57.03 20.92
C LEU A 21 -18.45 -56.02 21.71
N ALA A 22 -17.97 -55.67 22.89
CA ALA A 22 -18.53 -54.60 23.69
C ALA A 22 -17.39 -53.99 24.48
N GLN A 23 -17.02 -52.77 24.06
CA GLN A 23 -16.02 -51.88 24.65
C GLN A 23 -14.56 -52.13 24.26
N PHE A 24 -14.25 -52.04 22.96
CA PHE A 24 -13.05 -51.25 22.65
C PHE A 24 -13.39 -49.79 23.01
N PRO A 25 -12.60 -49.09 23.84
CA PRO A 25 -12.78 -47.66 24.01
C PRO A 25 -12.71 -47.06 22.61
N ASN A 26 -13.80 -46.43 22.19
CA ASN A 26 -13.80 -45.65 20.96
C ASN A 26 -12.63 -44.67 21.12
N PRO A 27 -11.56 -44.73 20.32
CA PRO A 27 -10.57 -43.68 20.36
C PRO A 27 -11.38 -42.44 20.00
N LYS A 28 -11.59 -41.55 20.98
CA LYS A 28 -11.93 -40.18 20.64
C LYS A 28 -10.84 -39.82 19.65
N LEU A 29 -11.25 -39.54 18.42
CA LEU A 29 -10.44 -38.74 17.52
C LEU A 29 -10.16 -37.47 18.34
N THR A 30 -9.02 -37.46 19.02
CA THR A 30 -8.34 -36.23 19.34
C THR A 30 -8.21 -35.61 17.97
N GLN A 31 -9.04 -34.60 17.70
CA GLN A 31 -8.73 -33.65 16.66
C GLN A 31 -7.34 -33.17 17.07
N GLU A 32 -6.30 -33.74 16.44
CA GLU A 32 -5.09 -32.99 16.20
C GLU A 32 -5.62 -31.76 15.50
N ASP A 33 -5.80 -30.70 16.28
CA ASP A 33 -5.83 -29.35 15.74
C ASP A 33 -4.57 -29.32 14.88
N GLU A 34 -4.74 -29.49 13.55
CA GLU A 34 -3.69 -29.19 12.60
C GLU A 34 -3.33 -27.75 12.90
N GLU A 35 -2.28 -27.58 13.70
CA GLU A 35 -1.74 -26.30 14.09
C GLU A 35 -1.20 -25.71 12.80
N THR A 36 -2.09 -25.05 12.07
CA THR A 36 -1.78 -24.41 10.80
C THR A 36 -0.69 -23.41 11.10
N ILE A 37 0.54 -23.75 10.71
CA ILE A 37 1.69 -22.88 10.84
C ILE A 37 1.42 -21.68 9.92
N ARG A 38 0.87 -20.61 10.50
CA ARG A 38 0.69 -19.33 9.83
C ARG A 38 2.03 -18.62 9.84
N ILE A 39 2.80 -18.82 8.78
CA ILE A 39 4.02 -18.06 8.55
C ILE A 39 3.58 -16.68 8.05
N ASN A 40 3.56 -15.69 8.95
CA ASN A 40 3.45 -14.29 8.56
C ASN A 40 4.81 -13.88 7.97
N THR A 41 4.93 -13.89 6.65
CA THR A 41 6.10 -13.31 5.97
C THR A 41 5.90 -11.81 5.82
N GLU A 42 6.80 -11.01 6.38
CA GLU A 42 6.85 -9.57 6.14
C GLU A 42 7.58 -9.33 4.81
N LEU A 43 6.82 -9.09 3.74
CA LEU A 43 7.37 -8.79 2.43
C LEU A 43 7.62 -7.30 2.31
N VAL A 44 8.89 -6.89 2.24
CA VAL A 44 9.27 -5.52 1.90
C VAL A 44 9.26 -5.36 0.40
N SER A 45 8.44 -4.43 -0.11
CA SER A 45 8.30 -4.18 -1.55
C SER A 45 8.97 -2.87 -1.94
N PHE A 46 9.67 -2.86 -3.08
CA PHE A 46 10.31 -1.68 -3.64
C PHE A 46 9.79 -1.40 -5.04
N ASP A 47 9.28 -0.19 -5.25
CA ASP A 47 9.04 0.34 -6.59
C ASP A 47 10.30 1.08 -7.08
N ILE A 48 10.84 0.66 -8.21
CA ILE A 48 12.06 1.23 -8.78
C ILE A 48 11.81 1.71 -10.21
N GLN A 49 12.36 2.88 -10.53
CA GLN A 49 12.41 3.40 -11.89
C GLN A 49 13.87 3.55 -12.32
N VAL A 50 14.24 2.87 -13.40
CA VAL A 50 15.58 2.99 -13.98
C VAL A 50 15.50 3.90 -15.19
N LEU A 51 16.29 4.98 -15.18
CA LEU A 51 16.32 5.96 -16.25
C LEU A 51 17.62 5.85 -17.05
N ASN A 52 17.52 6.09 -18.36
CA ASN A 52 18.69 6.25 -19.21
C ASN A 52 19.42 7.55 -18.84
N LYS A 53 20.69 7.45 -18.46
CA LYS A 53 21.48 8.61 -18.01
C LYS A 53 21.57 9.76 -19.03
N LYS A 54 21.49 9.47 -20.33
CA LYS A 54 21.61 10.49 -21.39
C LYS A 54 20.28 11.12 -21.76
N THR A 55 19.22 10.31 -21.86
CA THR A 55 17.91 10.78 -22.35
C THR A 55 16.90 11.05 -21.24
N SER A 56 17.18 10.60 -20.01
CA SER A 56 16.24 10.58 -18.87
C SER A 56 14.95 9.78 -19.14
N ASN A 57 14.89 8.99 -20.21
CA ASN A 57 13.75 8.12 -20.50
C ASN A 57 13.82 6.85 -19.64
N PRO A 58 12.66 6.31 -19.20
CA PRO A 58 12.62 4.99 -18.56
C PRO A 58 13.24 3.90 -19.43
N LEU A 59 14.09 3.07 -18.83
CA LEU A 59 14.60 1.86 -19.45
C LEU A 59 13.56 0.74 -19.31
N ASN A 60 13.25 0.09 -20.44
CA ASN A 60 12.30 -1.00 -20.53
C ASN A 60 13.01 -2.35 -20.69
N GLY A 61 12.30 -3.45 -20.45
CA GLY A 61 12.80 -4.80 -20.67
C GLY A 61 13.84 -5.28 -19.63
N LEU A 62 13.88 -4.66 -18.45
CA LEU A 62 14.72 -5.10 -17.36
C LEU A 62 14.15 -6.39 -16.75
N THR A 63 15.03 -7.33 -16.49
CA THR A 63 14.73 -8.63 -15.88
C THR A 63 15.26 -8.65 -14.45
N VAL A 64 14.83 -9.63 -13.65
CA VAL A 64 15.29 -9.81 -12.27
C VAL A 64 16.82 -9.91 -12.18
N ASP A 65 17.47 -10.49 -13.19
CA ASP A 65 18.93 -10.65 -13.27
C ASP A 65 19.69 -9.33 -13.42
N ASN A 66 18.99 -8.23 -13.69
CA ASN A 66 19.58 -6.88 -13.75
C ASN A 66 19.62 -6.18 -12.39
N PHE A 67 19.15 -6.84 -11.33
CA PHE A 67 19.05 -6.25 -9.99
C PHE A 67 19.71 -7.12 -8.94
N GLU A 68 20.38 -6.46 -8.00
CA GLU A 68 20.85 -7.06 -6.76
C GLU A 68 20.39 -6.18 -5.61
N ILE A 69 19.80 -6.79 -4.59
CA ILE A 69 19.37 -6.11 -3.37
C ILE A 69 20.33 -6.51 -2.25
N TYR A 70 20.78 -5.52 -1.48
CA TYR A 70 21.62 -5.72 -0.31
C TYR A 70 20.97 -5.07 0.90
N GLU A 71 20.94 -5.78 2.02
CA GLU A 71 20.55 -5.24 3.32
C GLU A 71 21.75 -5.34 4.25
N ASN A 72 22.19 -4.20 4.80
CA ASN A 72 23.35 -4.13 5.69
C ASN A 72 24.62 -4.82 5.11
N GLY A 73 24.79 -4.75 3.78
CA GLY A 73 25.90 -5.38 3.06
C GLY A 73 25.71 -6.86 2.71
N VAL A 74 24.58 -7.48 3.10
CA VAL A 74 24.26 -8.88 2.79
C VAL A 74 23.29 -8.95 1.60
N LYS A 75 23.63 -9.74 0.58
CA LYS A 75 22.78 -9.95 -0.61
C LYS A 75 21.47 -10.65 -0.24
N GLN A 76 20.36 -10.08 -0.68
CA GLN A 76 19.01 -10.57 -0.45
C GLN A 76 18.46 -11.27 -1.70
N ASN A 77 17.59 -12.27 -1.48
CA ASN A 77 16.90 -12.95 -2.57
C ASN A 77 15.65 -12.18 -2.98
N ILE A 78 15.46 -11.97 -4.28
CA ILE A 78 14.26 -11.34 -4.84
C ILE A 78 13.19 -12.44 -5.01
N SER A 79 12.19 -12.47 -4.13
CA SER A 79 11.10 -13.45 -4.19
C SER A 79 10.08 -13.16 -5.30
N ASN A 80 9.78 -11.88 -5.52
CA ASN A 80 8.81 -11.42 -6.50
C ASN A 80 9.40 -10.29 -7.34
N PHE A 81 9.35 -10.45 -8.66
CA PHE A 81 9.72 -9.42 -9.62
C PHE A 81 8.56 -9.22 -10.59
N SER A 82 8.10 -7.98 -10.74
CA SER A 82 7.00 -7.63 -11.63
C SER A 82 7.30 -6.30 -12.31
N GLN A 83 7.14 -6.28 -13.63
CA GLN A 83 7.20 -5.06 -14.42
C GLN A 83 5.82 -4.82 -15.03
N ASP A 84 5.13 -3.79 -14.55
CA ASP A 84 3.86 -3.31 -15.11
C ASP A 84 2.70 -4.33 -15.14
N LYS A 85 2.77 -5.41 -14.34
CA LYS A 85 1.72 -6.45 -14.31
C LYS A 85 0.73 -6.31 -13.16
N LEU A 86 1.08 -5.59 -12.08
CA LEU A 86 0.22 -5.47 -10.91
C LEU A 86 -0.68 -4.23 -11.03
N PRO A 87 -2.01 -4.38 -10.79
CA PRO A 87 -2.92 -3.25 -10.72
C PRO A 87 -2.51 -2.28 -9.61
N LEU A 88 -2.97 -1.03 -9.72
CA LEU A 88 -2.72 0.04 -8.76
C LEU A 88 -3.90 0.23 -7.81
N SER A 89 -3.59 0.43 -6.54
CA SER A 89 -4.49 1.09 -5.57
C SER A 89 -3.96 2.49 -5.32
N VAL A 90 -4.62 3.49 -5.90
CA VAL A 90 -4.20 4.90 -5.82
C VAL A 90 -5.06 5.65 -4.81
N LEU A 91 -4.45 6.16 -3.76
CA LEU A 91 -5.08 7.11 -2.84
C LEU A 91 -4.69 8.53 -3.24
N ILE A 92 -5.66 9.32 -3.69
CA ILE A 92 -5.49 10.76 -3.88
C ILE A 92 -5.71 11.42 -2.52
N LEU A 93 -4.66 12.04 -1.96
CA LEU A 93 -4.69 12.77 -0.70
C LEU A 93 -4.71 14.27 -1.00
N LEU A 94 -5.89 14.88 -0.92
CA LEU A 94 -6.13 16.25 -1.36
C LEU A 94 -6.18 17.23 -0.19
N ASP A 95 -5.33 18.26 -0.25
CA ASP A 95 -5.39 19.42 0.64
C ASP A 95 -6.60 20.29 0.28
N VAL A 96 -7.50 20.48 1.24
CA VAL A 96 -8.71 21.33 1.12
C VAL A 96 -8.66 22.51 2.09
N SER A 97 -7.46 22.87 2.54
CA SER A 97 -7.24 24.06 3.36
C SER A 97 -7.53 25.34 2.57
N GLY A 98 -7.71 26.45 3.30
CA GLY A 98 -8.18 27.72 2.71
C GLY A 98 -7.29 28.29 1.60
N SER A 99 -6.01 27.92 1.54
CA SER A 99 -5.08 28.40 0.51
C SER A 99 -5.25 27.69 -0.83
N VAL A 100 -5.94 26.55 -0.86
CA VAL A 100 -6.24 25.77 -2.07
C VAL A 100 -7.60 26.18 -2.70
N GLU A 101 -8.29 27.18 -2.13
CA GLU A 101 -9.67 27.58 -2.49
C GLU A 101 -9.88 28.01 -3.96
N GLY A 102 -8.83 28.34 -4.71
CA GLY A 102 -8.92 28.78 -6.11
C GLY A 102 -8.42 27.78 -7.16
N ILE A 103 -7.97 26.60 -6.75
CA ILE A 103 -7.21 25.65 -7.59
C ILE A 103 -8.12 24.56 -8.23
N SER A 104 -9.42 24.57 -7.92
CA SER A 104 -10.34 23.47 -8.25
C SER A 104 -10.33 23.07 -9.73
N THR A 105 -10.27 24.02 -10.67
CA THR A 105 -10.32 23.72 -12.11
C THR A 105 -9.04 23.05 -12.62
N GLU A 106 -7.87 23.57 -12.30
CA GLU A 106 -6.57 23.01 -12.75
C GLU A 106 -6.34 21.63 -12.12
N LEU A 107 -6.65 21.50 -10.84
CA LEU A 107 -6.60 20.25 -10.11
C LEU A 107 -7.55 19.21 -10.70
N ARG A 108 -8.79 19.61 -11.01
CA ARG A 108 -9.77 18.74 -11.65
C ARG A 108 -9.25 18.24 -12.99
N GLU A 109 -8.77 19.13 -13.86
CA GLU A 109 -8.23 18.74 -15.16
C GLU A 109 -7.03 17.80 -15.05
N ALA A 110 -6.09 18.10 -14.14
CA ALA A 110 -4.94 17.24 -13.87
C ALA A 110 -5.39 15.87 -13.34
N THR A 111 -6.39 15.83 -12.47
CA THR A 111 -6.92 14.58 -11.92
C THR A 111 -7.63 13.76 -13.00
N ILE A 112 -8.47 14.37 -13.84
CA ILE A 112 -9.10 13.69 -14.98
C ILE A 112 -8.03 13.07 -15.89
N LYS A 113 -6.98 13.84 -16.24
CA LYS A 113 -5.87 13.34 -17.05
C LYS A 113 -5.16 12.16 -16.37
N ALA A 114 -4.90 12.24 -15.07
CA ALA A 114 -4.26 11.17 -14.32
C ALA A 114 -5.13 9.90 -14.24
N LEU A 115 -6.42 10.03 -13.95
CA LEU A 115 -7.36 8.91 -13.89
C LEU A 115 -7.49 8.20 -15.23
N ASN A 116 -7.41 8.93 -16.34
CA ASN A 116 -7.45 8.36 -17.70
C ASN A 116 -6.21 7.52 -18.05
N LEU A 117 -5.10 7.68 -17.32
CA LEU A 117 -3.89 6.85 -17.52
C LEU A 117 -3.96 5.52 -16.77
N LEU A 118 -4.89 5.38 -15.82
CA LEU A 118 -5.05 4.15 -15.05
C LEU A 118 -5.69 3.05 -15.90
N LYS A 119 -5.33 1.79 -15.64
CA LYS A 119 -5.94 0.61 -16.25
C LYS A 119 -7.37 0.40 -15.72
N PRO A 120 -8.22 -0.40 -16.38
CA PRO A 120 -9.57 -0.71 -15.89
C PRO A 120 -9.60 -1.43 -14.53
N GLU A 121 -8.58 -2.23 -14.24
CA GLU A 121 -8.43 -2.97 -12.99
C GLU A 121 -7.92 -2.15 -11.81
N ASP A 122 -7.31 -0.98 -12.09
CA ASP A 122 -6.81 -0.06 -11.08
C ASP A 122 -7.97 0.55 -10.29
N GLU A 123 -7.79 0.68 -8.99
CA GLU A 123 -8.75 1.27 -8.07
C GLU A 123 -8.23 2.57 -7.48
N VAL A 124 -9.14 3.49 -7.18
CA VAL A 124 -8.83 4.82 -6.67
C VAL A 124 -9.71 5.14 -5.48
N SER A 125 -9.14 5.80 -4.48
CA SER A 125 -9.86 6.41 -3.36
C SER A 125 -9.48 7.89 -3.27
N LEU A 126 -10.43 8.74 -2.92
CA LEU A 126 -10.19 10.15 -2.60
C LEU A 126 -10.27 10.33 -1.09
N MET A 127 -9.23 10.91 -0.51
CA MET A 127 -9.19 11.40 0.87
C MET A 127 -8.86 12.88 0.85
N ALA A 128 -9.55 13.65 1.67
CA ALA A 128 -9.28 15.07 1.84
C ALA A 128 -8.68 15.34 3.23
N PHE A 129 -7.90 16.40 3.34
CA PHE A 129 -7.37 16.85 4.62
C PHE A 129 -7.29 18.38 4.75
N ALA A 130 -7.45 18.85 5.98
CA ALA A 130 -7.19 20.21 6.42
C ALA A 130 -6.56 20.17 7.83
N SER A 131 -7.27 20.60 8.87
CA SER A 131 -6.88 20.33 10.26
C SER A 131 -7.16 18.88 10.69
N ASP A 132 -8.10 18.22 10.00
CA ASP A 132 -8.38 16.79 10.14
C ASP A 132 -8.47 16.11 8.77
N THR A 133 -8.70 14.80 8.75
CA THR A 133 -8.65 13.94 7.57
C THR A 133 -9.97 13.19 7.38
N GLY A 134 -10.39 13.01 6.13
CA GLY A 134 -11.62 12.29 5.82
C GLY A 134 -11.57 11.61 4.47
N ALA A 135 -11.83 10.30 4.44
CA ALA A 135 -12.06 9.59 3.20
C ALA A 135 -13.41 10.03 2.60
N ILE A 136 -13.38 10.49 1.34
CA ILE A 136 -14.57 10.91 0.59
C ILE A 136 -15.26 9.69 -0.03
N ASN A 137 -14.47 8.69 -0.44
CA ASN A 137 -14.96 7.41 -0.92
C ASN A 137 -13.99 6.27 -0.63
N ALA A 138 -14.51 5.05 -0.50
CA ALA A 138 -13.71 3.82 -0.49
C ALA A 138 -13.04 3.59 -1.87
N PHE A 139 -12.06 2.69 -1.93
CA PHE A 139 -11.45 2.30 -3.19
C PHE A 139 -12.51 1.81 -4.18
N THR A 140 -12.45 2.35 -5.40
CA THR A 140 -13.40 2.04 -6.47
C THR A 140 -12.69 2.05 -7.82
N ARG A 141 -13.16 1.23 -8.76
CA ARG A 141 -12.76 1.28 -10.17
C ARG A 141 -13.60 2.27 -10.98
N ASP A 142 -14.66 2.81 -10.38
CA ASP A 142 -15.45 3.88 -10.97
C ASP A 142 -14.71 5.22 -10.85
N LYS A 143 -13.92 5.52 -11.89
CA LYS A 143 -13.14 6.76 -11.99
C LYS A 143 -14.05 7.98 -12.12
N GLN A 144 -15.28 7.83 -12.64
CA GLN A 144 -16.23 8.93 -12.74
C GLN A 144 -16.70 9.36 -11.35
N ALA A 145 -16.93 8.41 -10.45
CA ALA A 145 -17.26 8.72 -9.05
C ALA A 145 -16.17 9.58 -8.36
N ILE A 146 -14.88 9.37 -8.69
CA ILE A 146 -13.78 10.21 -8.18
C ILE A 146 -13.89 11.63 -8.70
N ILE A 147 -14.13 11.79 -10.01
CA ILE A 147 -14.28 13.10 -10.66
C ILE A 147 -15.44 13.87 -10.02
N ASP A 148 -16.60 13.22 -9.87
CA ASP A 148 -17.79 13.82 -9.27
C ASP A 148 -17.57 14.20 -7.79
N ASN A 149 -16.79 13.40 -7.06
CA ASN A 149 -16.42 13.69 -5.68
C ASN A 149 -15.47 14.89 -5.55
N ILE A 150 -14.57 15.09 -6.52
CA ILE A 150 -13.69 16.26 -6.56
C ILE A 150 -14.49 17.54 -6.74
N GLU A 151 -15.52 17.53 -7.61
CA GLU A 151 -16.42 18.70 -7.79
C GLU A 151 -17.09 19.12 -6.47
N GLN A 152 -17.48 18.13 -5.66
CA GLN A 152 -18.23 18.35 -4.44
C GLN A 152 -17.36 18.33 -3.18
N VAL A 153 -16.03 18.21 -3.33
CA VAL A 153 -15.14 17.91 -2.20
C VAL A 153 -15.26 18.97 -1.12
N ARG A 154 -15.46 20.24 -1.50
CA ARG A 154 -15.61 21.35 -0.55
C ARG A 154 -16.84 21.21 0.33
N LEU A 155 -17.98 20.84 -0.26
CA LEU A 155 -19.23 20.63 0.48
C LEU A 155 -19.10 19.44 1.44
N LYS A 156 -18.36 18.41 1.04
CA LYS A 156 -18.16 17.19 1.83
C LYS A 156 -17.13 17.33 2.95
N THR A 157 -16.33 18.40 2.97
CA THR A 157 -15.16 18.54 3.85
C THR A 157 -15.21 19.71 4.81
N ILE A 158 -16.34 20.41 4.91
CA ILE A 158 -16.53 21.54 5.84
C ILE A 158 -16.15 21.14 7.28
N ALA A 159 -16.45 19.91 7.67
CA ALA A 159 -16.15 19.37 9.00
C ALA A 159 -14.66 19.14 9.29
N LEU A 160 -13.78 19.14 8.28
CA LEU A 160 -12.33 18.92 8.47
C LEU A 160 -11.61 20.13 9.08
N GLY A 161 -12.31 21.25 9.24
CA GLY A 161 -11.83 22.47 9.90
C GLY A 161 -10.92 23.32 9.00
N ARG A 162 -10.09 24.17 9.64
CA ARG A 162 -9.21 25.14 8.97
C ARG A 162 -7.76 24.91 9.37
N GLY A 163 -6.85 25.06 8.41
CA GLY A 163 -5.42 24.81 8.57
C GLY A 163 -4.96 23.57 7.81
N THR A 164 -3.70 23.17 8.01
CA THR A 164 -3.05 22.12 7.22
C THR A 164 -2.20 21.23 8.14
N VAL A 165 -2.60 19.96 8.32
CA VAL A 165 -1.89 18.98 9.17
C VAL A 165 -1.47 17.78 8.32
N PHE A 166 -0.48 18.00 7.45
CA PHE A 166 -0.03 16.99 6.49
C PHE A 166 0.47 15.68 7.15
N ASN A 167 1.19 15.75 8.27
CA ASN A 167 1.75 14.54 8.89
C ASN A 167 0.65 13.57 9.36
N LYS A 168 -0.43 14.12 9.93
CA LYS A 168 -1.61 13.33 10.30
C LYS A 168 -2.26 12.74 9.06
N ALA A 169 -2.42 13.56 8.02
CA ALA A 169 -2.96 13.14 6.73
C ALA A 169 -2.18 12.00 6.08
N ALA A 170 -0.85 12.08 6.04
CA ALA A 170 0.01 11.00 5.57
C ALA A 170 -0.15 9.73 6.40
N SER A 171 -0.18 9.85 7.74
CA SER A 171 -0.38 8.69 8.61
C SER A 171 -1.75 8.03 8.43
N ASP A 172 -2.80 8.81 8.25
CA ASP A 172 -4.16 8.29 8.08
C ASP A 172 -4.38 7.72 6.67
N ALA A 173 -3.73 8.30 5.66
CA ALA A 173 -3.68 7.75 4.31
C ALA A 173 -3.05 6.35 4.27
N ILE A 174 -1.93 6.16 4.98
CA ILE A 174 -1.28 4.84 5.11
C ILE A 174 -2.24 3.83 5.77
N LYS A 175 -2.90 4.21 6.87
CA LYS A 175 -3.88 3.34 7.54
C LYS A 175 -5.05 2.98 6.62
N HIS A 176 -5.55 3.95 5.87
CA HIS A 176 -6.67 3.75 4.94
C HIS A 176 -6.30 2.78 3.82
N ILE A 177 -5.11 2.92 3.22
CA ILE A 177 -4.60 1.93 2.26
C ILE A 177 -4.51 0.55 2.90
N LYS A 178 -3.89 0.45 4.08
CA LYS A 178 -3.73 -0.83 4.78
C LYS A 178 -5.06 -1.55 5.01
N GLN A 179 -6.10 -0.78 5.34
CA GLN A 179 -7.40 -1.32 5.69
C GLN A 179 -8.27 -1.66 4.48
N PHE A 180 -8.19 -0.86 3.41
CA PHE A 180 -9.20 -0.89 2.35
C PHE A 180 -8.67 -1.14 0.93
N ALA A 181 -7.36 -1.06 0.69
CA ALA A 181 -6.81 -1.36 -0.62
C ALA A 181 -6.83 -2.87 -0.89
N SER A 182 -7.02 -3.22 -2.15
CA SER A 182 -6.97 -4.60 -2.61
C SER A 182 -5.61 -5.25 -2.29
N PRO A 183 -5.60 -6.51 -1.79
CA PRO A 183 -4.36 -7.21 -1.53
C PRO A 183 -3.60 -7.46 -2.84
N ASN A 184 -2.27 -7.42 -2.77
CA ASN A 184 -1.35 -7.61 -3.92
C ASN A 184 -1.41 -6.53 -5.02
N TYR A 185 -2.07 -5.40 -4.77
CA TYR A 185 -2.00 -4.23 -5.65
C TYR A 185 -0.79 -3.38 -5.28
N ARG A 186 -0.20 -2.69 -6.25
CA ARG A 186 0.80 -1.66 -5.95
C ARG A 186 0.10 -0.46 -5.34
N LYS A 187 0.57 -0.01 -4.19
CA LYS A 187 -0.09 1.02 -3.40
C LYS A 187 0.60 2.36 -3.64
N VAL A 188 -0.16 3.35 -4.08
CA VAL A 188 0.37 4.68 -4.38
C VAL A 188 -0.46 5.73 -3.64
N ILE A 189 0.21 6.66 -2.96
CA ILE A 189 -0.40 7.88 -2.43
C ILE A 189 0.07 9.05 -3.30
N ILE A 190 -0.88 9.79 -3.86
CA ILE A 190 -0.61 11.06 -4.55
C ILE A 190 -1.12 12.18 -3.64
N ALA A 191 -0.20 12.86 -2.96
CA ALA A 191 -0.51 14.01 -2.12
C ALA A 191 -0.53 15.28 -2.97
N ILE A 192 -1.64 16.01 -2.94
CA ILE A 192 -1.82 17.25 -3.69
C ILE A 192 -1.99 18.39 -2.69
N THR A 193 -1.08 19.36 -2.72
CA THR A 193 -1.03 20.49 -1.77
C THR A 193 -0.34 21.69 -2.41
N ASP A 194 -0.49 22.88 -1.84
CA ASP A 194 0.11 24.15 -2.33
C ASP A 194 1.42 24.54 -1.61
N ASN A 195 2.00 23.60 -0.84
CA ASN A 195 3.27 23.73 -0.13
C ASN A 195 3.25 24.56 1.18
N ILE A 196 2.11 24.75 1.83
CA ILE A 196 2.07 25.31 3.19
C ILE A 196 2.20 24.18 4.22
N VAL A 197 3.40 23.59 4.32
CA VAL A 197 3.64 22.51 5.30
C VAL A 197 4.41 23.03 6.52
N LEU A 198 3.79 22.89 7.71
CA LEU A 198 4.45 22.96 9.00
C LEU A 198 5.53 21.87 9.08
N ARG A 199 6.77 22.25 9.38
CA ARG A 199 7.92 21.34 9.36
C ARG A 199 7.73 20.19 10.36
N PRO A 200 7.65 18.92 9.92
CA PRO A 200 7.56 17.78 10.82
C PRO A 200 8.76 17.70 11.76
N SER A 201 8.54 17.16 12.96
CA SER A 201 9.66 16.71 13.77
C SER A 201 10.39 15.56 13.07
N SER A 202 11.70 15.44 13.28
CA SER A 202 12.51 14.37 12.67
C SER A 202 11.95 12.97 12.97
N LYS A 203 11.39 12.77 14.17
CA LYS A 203 10.82 11.49 14.61
C LYS A 203 9.53 11.11 13.86
N GLU A 204 8.63 12.07 13.66
CA GLU A 204 7.39 11.83 12.90
C GLU A 204 7.70 11.51 11.43
N LYS A 205 8.64 12.26 10.85
CA LYS A 205 9.09 12.01 9.48
C LYS A 205 9.65 10.61 9.32
N GLN A 206 10.51 10.16 10.24
CA GLN A 206 11.06 8.80 10.22
C GLN A 206 9.95 7.76 10.32
N LYS A 207 9.00 7.93 11.24
CA LYS A 207 7.87 7.01 11.39
C LYS A 207 7.03 6.88 10.10
N ILE A 208 6.73 7.99 9.43
CA ILE A 208 5.99 7.96 8.17
C ILE A 208 6.79 7.20 7.10
N ILE A 209 8.09 7.48 6.97
CA ILE A 209 8.95 6.79 6.00
C ILE A 209 9.02 5.29 6.28
N THR A 210 9.23 4.90 7.54
CA THR A 210 9.25 3.49 7.95
C THR A 210 7.95 2.79 7.57
N ASN A 211 6.81 3.37 7.93
CA ASN A 211 5.51 2.78 7.60
C ASN A 211 5.24 2.70 6.10
N LEU A 212 5.71 3.66 5.30
CA LEU A 212 5.60 3.59 3.83
C LEU A 212 6.40 2.41 3.28
N LEU A 213 7.61 2.18 3.79
CA LEU A 213 8.48 1.08 3.37
C LEU A 213 7.92 -0.28 3.79
N GLU A 214 7.50 -0.42 5.05
CA GLU A 214 6.93 -1.65 5.60
C GLU A 214 5.65 -2.07 4.84
N GLU A 215 4.82 -1.10 4.44
CA GLU A 215 3.55 -1.37 3.77
C GLU A 215 3.68 -1.47 2.22
N GLY A 216 4.88 -1.21 1.69
CA GLY A 216 5.14 -1.16 0.24
C GLY A 216 4.35 -0.06 -0.46
N ILE A 217 4.25 1.12 0.14
CA ILE A 217 3.48 2.27 -0.37
C ILE A 217 4.42 3.33 -0.92
N THR A 218 4.25 3.68 -2.20
CA THR A 218 4.93 4.82 -2.81
C THR A 218 4.12 6.10 -2.59
N MET A 219 4.73 7.13 -1.98
CA MET A 219 4.10 8.45 -1.81
C MET A 219 4.76 9.50 -2.70
N SER A 220 3.98 10.17 -3.54
CA SER A 220 4.41 11.28 -4.40
C SER A 220 3.67 12.55 -4.06
N GLY A 221 4.37 13.69 -4.06
CA GLY A 221 3.78 15.01 -3.84
C GLY A 221 3.62 15.79 -5.13
N LEU A 222 2.43 16.33 -5.38
CA LEU A 222 2.13 17.29 -6.43
C LEU A 222 1.88 18.66 -5.80
N LEU A 223 2.76 19.61 -6.10
CA LEU A 223 2.64 20.98 -5.62
C LEU A 223 1.81 21.80 -6.60
N VAL A 224 0.71 22.37 -6.13
CA VAL A 224 -0.16 23.21 -6.94
C VAL A 224 0.02 24.67 -6.55
N GLY A 225 0.65 25.45 -7.44
CA GLY A 225 0.98 26.87 -7.21
C GLY A 225 2.36 27.23 -7.75
N GLY A 226 2.43 27.64 -9.02
CA GLY A 226 3.71 27.78 -9.73
C GLY A 226 3.94 29.02 -10.60
N ILE A 227 3.01 29.98 -10.73
CA ILE A 227 3.28 31.17 -11.58
C ILE A 227 2.94 32.53 -10.93
N SER A 228 2.11 32.61 -9.89
CA SER A 228 1.64 33.90 -9.34
C SER A 228 2.26 34.34 -8.00
N SER A 229 3.15 33.56 -7.37
CA SER A 229 3.69 33.87 -6.02
C SER A 229 5.19 34.16 -5.95
N LEU A 230 5.90 34.29 -7.08
CA LEU A 230 7.26 34.84 -7.07
C LEU A 230 7.19 36.35 -6.79
N SER A 231 7.27 36.72 -5.51
CA SER A 231 7.56 38.10 -5.15
C SER A 231 8.87 38.55 -5.83
N PRO A 232 9.00 39.81 -6.29
CA PRO A 232 10.18 40.30 -7.01
C PRO A 232 11.51 40.08 -6.29
N ILE A 233 11.48 39.88 -4.98
CA ILE A 233 12.66 39.69 -4.12
C ILE A 233 13.29 38.30 -4.34
N THR A 234 12.50 37.27 -4.71
CA THR A 234 13.03 35.91 -4.91
C THR A 234 13.68 35.73 -6.29
N SER A 235 13.19 36.44 -7.31
CA SER A 235 13.76 36.42 -8.67
C SER A 235 15.18 37.01 -8.72
N ALA A 236 15.46 38.03 -7.90
CA ALA A 236 16.79 38.63 -7.79
C ALA A 236 17.83 37.69 -7.15
N ARG A 237 17.40 36.78 -6.27
CA ARG A 237 18.31 35.86 -5.55
C ARG A 237 18.66 34.60 -6.34
N LEU A 238 17.79 34.18 -7.25
CA LEU A 238 18.05 33.08 -8.19
C LEU A 238 18.98 33.50 -9.33
N ALA A 239 18.90 34.76 -9.79
CA ALA A 239 19.81 35.27 -10.82
C ALA A 239 21.27 35.40 -10.33
N ASN A 240 21.50 35.64 -9.04
CA ASN A 240 22.83 35.90 -8.48
C ASN A 240 23.57 34.64 -7.98
N ARG A 241 22.99 33.44 -8.13
CA ARG A 241 23.61 32.17 -7.70
C ARG A 241 24.39 31.44 -8.82
N ASN A 242 24.29 31.93 -10.07
CA ASN A 242 24.93 31.34 -11.24
C ASN A 242 26.27 32.03 -11.63
N SER A 243 26.83 32.87 -10.76
CA SER A 243 28.03 33.66 -11.02
C SER A 243 29.10 33.48 -9.94
N GLN A 244 29.51 32.23 -9.69
CA GLN A 244 30.76 31.91 -8.99
C GLN A 244 31.48 30.77 -9.76
N PRO A 245 32.77 30.92 -10.09
CA PRO A 245 33.50 29.99 -10.96
C PRO A 245 33.88 28.71 -10.22
N VAL A 246 33.60 27.56 -10.84
CA VAL A 246 34.05 26.24 -10.36
C VAL A 246 35.51 26.04 -10.80
N LEU A 247 36.44 26.06 -9.85
CA LEU A 247 37.81 25.61 -10.05
C LEU A 247 37.82 24.10 -10.28
N ARG A 248 38.41 23.65 -11.39
CA ARG A 248 38.70 22.24 -11.68
C ARG A 248 40.15 21.93 -11.26
N PRO A 249 40.42 20.83 -10.56
CA PRO A 249 41.78 20.32 -10.47
C PRO A 249 42.14 19.56 -11.76
N GLU A 250 43.42 19.65 -12.13
CA GLU A 250 44.08 18.93 -13.22
C GLU A 250 44.10 17.41 -13.02
#